data_AF-A0A962NE76-F1
#
_entry.id   AF-A0A962NE76-F1
#
_cell.length_a   1.000
_cell.length_b   1.000
_cell.length_c   1.000
_cell.angle_alpha   90.00
_cell.angle_beta   90.00
_cell.angle_gamma   90.00
#
_symmetry.space_group_name_H-M   'P 1'
#
loop_
_entity.id
_entity.type
_entity.pdbx_description
1 polymer ?
#
loop_
_entity_poly.entity_id
_entity_poly.type
_entity_poly.pdbx_seq_one_letter_code
_entity_poly.pdbx_strand_id
1 'polypeptide(L)'
;MSDHPKSAQAQAILRQHAETEFAHELEALRTQDRHARPPNWQLSPWAVRTYLLGGTIEGGVEISPKYIGKPRLMEIAISTLATDRALLLYGLPGTAKSWVSEHLAAAVSGRSTLIVQGTAGTGEEAMRYNWNYAQLIAKGPSQEALIASPVMHAMQHGLVARVEELTRIPADVQDTLITILSEKALPIPELNTECQAQKGFNLIATANNRDKGVNELSSALKRRFNTVILPIPDTL
;
A
#
# COMPACT_ATOMS: atom_id res chain seq x y z
N MET A 1 -43.24 -19.96 23.94
CA MET A 1 -42.59 -19.40 22.72
C MET A 1 -41.24 -18.87 23.17
N SER A 2 -40.20 -19.69 23.00
CA SER A 2 -38.85 -19.45 23.50
C SER A 2 -38.01 -18.77 22.41
N ASP A 3 -37.69 -17.50 22.64
CA ASP A 3 -36.72 -16.73 21.87
C ASP A 3 -35.35 -17.43 21.90
N HIS A 4 -34.92 -17.89 20.73
CA HIS A 4 -33.54 -18.32 20.51
C HIS A 4 -32.72 -17.08 20.10
N PRO A 5 -31.61 -16.75 20.77
CA PRO A 5 -30.71 -15.74 20.27
C PRO A 5 -30.10 -16.24 18.96
N LYS A 6 -30.31 -15.49 17.87
CA LYS A 6 -29.57 -15.68 16.62
C LYS A 6 -28.09 -15.49 16.92
N SER A 7 -27.36 -16.59 17.06
CA SER A 7 -25.91 -16.57 16.98
C SER A 7 -25.54 -15.99 15.62
N ALA A 8 -24.90 -14.83 15.64
CA ALA A 8 -24.27 -14.25 14.46
C ALA A 8 -23.21 -15.26 14.00
N GLN A 9 -23.55 -16.07 13.00
CA GLN A 9 -22.56 -16.84 12.26
C GLN A 9 -21.55 -15.83 11.72
N ALA A 10 -20.35 -15.82 12.29
CA ALA A 10 -19.20 -15.18 11.68
C ALA A 10 -19.10 -15.76 10.28
N GLN A 11 -19.40 -14.95 9.26
CA GLN A 11 -19.21 -15.36 7.87
C GLN A 11 -17.73 -15.77 7.74
N ALA A 12 -17.49 -17.02 7.34
CA ALA A 12 -16.16 -17.52 7.08
C ALA A 12 -15.62 -16.80 5.82
N ILE A 13 -14.97 -15.66 6.02
CA ILE A 13 -14.30 -14.89 4.98
C ILE A 13 -13.18 -15.78 4.40
N LEU A 14 -13.16 -15.94 3.07
CA LEU A 14 -12.21 -16.83 2.38
C LEU A 14 -10.75 -16.35 2.49
N ARG A 15 -10.53 -15.04 2.42
CA ARG A 15 -9.22 -14.40 2.56
C ARG A 15 -9.38 -13.11 3.35
N GLN A 16 -8.81 -13.09 4.54
CA GLN A 16 -8.77 -11.89 5.36
C GLN A 16 -7.62 -10.99 4.89
N HIS A 17 -7.68 -9.70 5.23
CA HIS A 17 -6.55 -8.79 5.02
C HIS A 17 -5.43 -9.11 6.02
N ALA A 18 -4.19 -8.83 5.64
CA ALA A 18 -3.02 -9.12 6.48
C ALA A 18 -3.14 -8.56 7.91
N GLU A 19 -3.68 -7.36 8.09
CA GLU A 19 -3.89 -6.74 9.40
C GLU A 19 -4.93 -7.48 10.28
N THR A 20 -5.81 -8.26 9.68
CA THR A 20 -6.83 -9.07 10.38
C THR A 20 -6.34 -10.50 10.59
N GLU A 21 -5.84 -11.14 9.54
CA GLU A 21 -5.37 -12.54 9.58
C GLU A 21 -4.20 -12.70 10.56
N PHE A 22 -3.27 -11.74 10.56
CA PHE A 22 -2.06 -11.76 11.38
C PHE A 22 -2.11 -10.74 12.53
N ALA A 23 -3.32 -10.36 12.97
CA ALA A 23 -3.52 -9.39 14.03
C ALA A 23 -2.76 -9.77 15.32
N HIS A 24 -2.75 -11.06 15.66
CA HIS A 24 -2.04 -11.57 16.85
C HIS A 24 -0.53 -11.38 16.77
N GLU A 25 0.09 -11.66 15.62
CA GLU A 25 1.53 -11.44 15.41
C GLU A 25 1.90 -9.96 15.42
N LEU A 26 1.11 -9.14 14.71
CA LEU A 26 1.30 -7.69 14.64
C LEU A 26 1.19 -7.03 16.02
N GLU A 27 0.20 -7.45 16.82
CA GLU A 27 -0.01 -6.94 18.17
C GLU A 27 1.11 -7.36 19.14
N ALA A 28 1.57 -8.61 19.04
CA ALA A 28 2.68 -9.09 19.83
C ALA A 28 3.96 -8.30 19.52
N LEU A 29 4.26 -8.06 18.24
CA LEU A 29 5.37 -7.20 17.81
C LEU A 29 5.19 -5.77 18.30
N ARG A 30 4.01 -5.17 18.16
CA ARG A 30 3.73 -3.79 18.57
C ARG A 30 3.95 -3.57 20.07
N THR A 31 3.58 -4.56 20.88
CA THR A 31 3.71 -4.53 22.35
C THR A 31 5.17 -4.64 22.80
N GLN A 32 6.01 -5.36 22.06
CA GLN A 32 7.42 -5.58 22.39
C GLN A 32 8.38 -4.64 21.65
N ASP A 33 7.92 -3.94 20.61
CA ASP A 33 8.74 -3.02 19.83
C ASP A 33 9.13 -1.79 20.65
N ARG A 34 10.44 -1.64 20.88
CA ARG A 34 11.06 -0.51 21.61
C ARG A 34 11.88 0.42 20.71
N HIS A 35 11.98 0.11 19.42
CA HIS A 35 12.78 0.90 18.50
C HIS A 35 12.03 2.15 18.03
N ALA A 36 12.78 3.13 17.52
CA ALA A 36 12.19 4.33 16.93
C ALA A 36 11.32 3.98 15.71
N ARG A 37 10.13 4.58 15.67
CA ARG A 37 9.19 4.45 14.56
C ARG A 37 9.21 5.72 13.71
N PRO A 38 9.30 5.63 12.39
CA PRO A 38 9.01 6.76 11.52
C PRO A 38 7.59 7.31 11.79
N PRO A 39 7.31 8.58 11.44
CA PRO A 39 6.00 9.17 11.67
C PRO A 39 4.86 8.32 11.09
N ASN A 40 3.78 8.14 11.86
CA ASN A 40 2.60 7.33 11.51
C ASN A 40 2.85 5.84 11.23
N TRP A 41 4.04 5.31 11.53
CA TRP A 41 4.29 3.88 11.47
C TRP A 41 3.77 3.17 12.72
N GLN A 42 3.10 2.03 12.53
CA GLN A 42 2.61 1.17 13.61
C GLN A 42 3.75 0.34 14.24
N LEU A 43 4.68 -0.13 13.42
CA LEU A 43 5.85 -0.91 13.82
C LEU A 43 7.14 -0.21 13.39
N SER A 44 8.21 -0.38 14.16
CA SER A 44 9.55 0.08 13.75
C SER A 44 10.08 -0.73 12.55
N PRO A 45 11.08 -0.22 11.80
CA PRO A 45 11.73 -0.98 10.73
C PRO A 45 12.22 -2.38 11.14
N TRP A 46 12.68 -2.53 12.39
CA TRP A 46 13.10 -3.82 12.94
C TRP A 46 11.92 -4.76 13.18
N ALA A 47 10.83 -4.27 13.77
CA ALA A 47 9.63 -5.06 13.98
C ALA A 47 8.96 -5.46 12.64
N VAL A 48 8.93 -4.57 11.64
CA VAL A 48 8.47 -4.90 10.28
C VAL A 48 9.35 -5.98 9.65
N ARG A 49 10.67 -5.92 9.85
CA ARG A 49 11.60 -6.95 9.36
C ARG A 49 11.29 -8.31 9.99
N THR A 50 11.11 -8.37 11.32
CA THR A 50 10.73 -9.61 12.01
C THR A 50 9.37 -10.12 11.56
N TYR A 51 8.39 -9.23 11.34
CA TYR A 51 7.10 -9.60 10.78
C TYR A 51 7.20 -10.31 9.42
N LEU A 52 8.01 -9.76 8.52
CA LEU A 52 8.14 -10.29 7.16
C LEU A 52 8.96 -11.57 7.08
N LEU A 53 10.08 -11.63 7.82
CA LEU A 53 11.04 -12.74 7.75
C LEU A 53 10.77 -13.84 8.77
N GLY A 54 9.83 -13.61 9.67
CA GLY A 54 9.52 -14.51 10.77
C GLY A 54 10.61 -14.55 11.85
N GLY A 55 10.35 -15.36 12.87
CA GLY A 55 11.24 -15.57 14.01
C GLY A 55 10.46 -15.74 15.30
N THR A 56 11.17 -15.92 16.40
CA THR A 56 10.57 -16.02 17.74
C THR A 56 10.91 -14.76 18.52
N ILE A 57 9.91 -14.09 19.06
CA ILE A 57 10.09 -12.90 19.91
C ILE A 57 10.08 -13.27 21.40
N GLU A 58 10.32 -12.30 22.27
CA GLU A 58 10.39 -12.54 23.72
C GLU A 58 9.07 -13.14 24.23
N GLY A 59 9.17 -14.07 25.17
CA GLY A 59 8.01 -14.85 25.65
C GLY A 59 7.60 -16.01 24.74
N GLY A 60 8.38 -16.31 23.68
CA GLY A 60 8.20 -17.51 22.86
C GLY A 60 7.10 -17.40 21.80
N VAL A 61 6.61 -16.19 21.51
CA VAL A 61 5.61 -15.98 20.44
C VAL A 61 6.30 -16.16 19.09
N GLU A 62 5.79 -17.10 18.29
CA GLU A 62 6.27 -17.33 16.92
C GLU A 62 5.61 -16.36 15.94
N ILE A 63 6.43 -15.78 15.07
CA ILE A 63 6.02 -14.93 13.95
C ILE A 63 6.27 -15.73 12.68
N SER A 64 5.22 -16.03 11.94
CA SER A 64 5.34 -16.81 10.70
C SER A 64 5.97 -15.97 9.58
N PRO A 65 6.90 -16.52 8.78
CA PRO A 65 7.52 -15.77 7.69
C PRO A 65 6.48 -15.48 6.59
N LYS A 66 6.36 -14.20 6.19
CA LYS A 66 5.53 -13.77 5.06
C LYS A 66 6.29 -13.73 3.75
N TYR A 67 7.62 -13.71 3.83
CA TYR A 67 8.50 -13.75 2.69
C TYR A 67 9.60 -14.79 2.89
N ILE A 68 9.65 -15.76 1.98
CA ILE A 68 10.69 -16.78 1.92
C ILE A 68 11.61 -16.41 0.75
N GLY A 69 12.84 -16.00 1.06
CA GLY A 69 13.79 -15.53 0.06
C GLY A 69 14.93 -14.75 0.70
N LYS A 70 15.61 -13.92 -0.09
CA LYS A 70 16.78 -13.16 0.38
C LYS A 70 16.35 -12.06 1.37
N PRO A 71 16.75 -12.12 2.67
CA PRO A 71 16.36 -11.14 3.69
C PRO A 71 16.68 -9.69 3.29
N ARG A 72 17.81 -9.53 2.58
CA ARG A 72 18.30 -8.23 2.11
C ARG A 72 17.29 -7.48 1.25
N LEU A 73 16.43 -8.17 0.49
CA LEU A 73 15.41 -7.53 -0.34
C LEU A 73 14.34 -6.86 0.52
N MET A 74 13.90 -7.50 1.61
CA MET A 74 12.94 -6.93 2.55
C MET A 74 13.56 -5.76 3.33
N GLU A 75 14.83 -5.87 3.72
CA GLU A 75 15.54 -4.75 4.38
C GLU A 75 15.62 -3.51 3.48
N ILE A 76 15.88 -3.68 2.18
CA ILE A 76 15.88 -2.57 1.22
C ILE A 76 14.47 -2.00 1.07
N ALA A 77 13.44 -2.85 0.97
CA ALA A 77 12.05 -2.41 0.88
C ALA A 77 11.62 -1.58 2.11
N ILE A 78 11.92 -2.06 3.32
CA ILE A 78 11.62 -1.36 4.58
C ILE A 78 12.39 -0.03 4.65
N SER A 79 13.68 -0.03 4.34
CA SER A 79 14.52 1.18 4.37
C SER A 79 14.06 2.23 3.35
N THR A 80 13.56 1.78 2.20
CA THR A 80 12.94 2.65 1.19
C THR A 80 11.73 3.38 1.78
N LEU A 81 10.84 2.63 2.44
CA LEU A 81 9.65 3.22 3.01
C LEU A 81 9.97 4.16 4.17
N ALA A 82 10.95 3.81 5.01
CA ALA A 82 11.39 4.61 6.14
C ALA A 82 12.07 5.94 5.74
N THR A 83 12.42 6.10 4.46
CA THR A 83 13.03 7.31 3.89
C THR A 83 12.08 8.09 2.97
N ASP A 84 10.76 7.85 3.10
CA ASP A 84 9.67 8.50 2.34
C ASP A 84 9.78 8.37 0.80
N ARG A 85 10.64 7.47 0.31
CA ARG A 85 10.73 7.12 -1.12
C ARG A 85 9.69 6.07 -1.45
N ALA A 86 9.09 6.18 -2.63
CA ALA A 86 8.17 5.16 -3.12
C ALA A 86 8.91 3.87 -3.43
N LEU A 87 8.27 2.74 -3.16
CA LEU A 87 8.81 1.41 -3.39
C LEU A 87 8.19 0.80 -4.64
N LEU A 88 9.01 0.33 -5.58
CA LEU A 88 8.55 -0.48 -6.71
C LEU A 88 8.99 -1.93 -6.49
N LEU A 89 8.04 -2.82 -6.23
CA LEU A 89 8.24 -4.26 -6.23
C LEU A 89 8.12 -4.76 -7.68
N TYR A 90 9.23 -5.24 -8.22
CA TYR A 90 9.34 -5.64 -9.62
C TYR A 90 9.70 -7.12 -9.75
N GLY A 91 9.17 -7.83 -10.73
CA GLY A 91 9.49 -9.25 -10.91
C GLY A 91 8.45 -9.99 -11.73
N LEU A 92 8.72 -11.24 -12.08
CA LEU A 92 7.80 -12.06 -12.87
C LEU A 92 6.47 -12.32 -12.14
N PRO A 93 5.39 -12.71 -12.85
CA PRO A 93 4.17 -13.19 -12.21
C PRO A 93 4.48 -14.32 -11.20
N GLY A 94 3.78 -14.32 -10.06
CA GLY A 94 3.97 -15.33 -9.02
C GLY A 94 5.12 -15.07 -8.02
N THR A 95 5.88 -13.98 -8.12
CA THR A 95 6.98 -13.65 -7.18
C THR A 95 6.53 -12.97 -5.88
N ALA A 96 5.28 -13.19 -5.45
CA ALA A 96 4.69 -12.66 -4.21
C ALA A 96 4.69 -11.12 -4.06
N LYS A 97 4.80 -10.33 -5.15
CA LYS A 97 4.82 -8.85 -5.10
C LYS A 97 3.63 -8.25 -4.34
N SER A 98 2.42 -8.63 -4.71
CA SER A 98 1.20 -8.11 -4.08
C SER A 98 1.04 -8.59 -2.64
N TRP A 99 1.56 -9.78 -2.30
CA TRP A 99 1.60 -10.28 -0.93
C TRP A 99 2.55 -9.45 -0.06
N VAL A 100 3.79 -9.24 -0.51
CA VAL A 100 4.76 -8.39 0.18
C VAL A 100 4.25 -6.95 0.31
N SER A 101 3.63 -6.41 -0.75
CA SER A 101 2.98 -5.09 -0.75
C SER A 101 1.91 -4.98 0.34
N GLU A 102 1.05 -5.99 0.48
CA GLU A 102 0.00 -6.06 1.49
C GLU A 102 0.55 -6.10 2.92
N HIS A 103 1.49 -7.01 3.16
CA HIS A 103 2.10 -7.18 4.48
C HIS A 103 2.93 -5.98 4.92
N LEU A 104 3.64 -5.32 3.99
CA LEU A 104 4.31 -4.07 4.27
C LEU A 104 3.30 -2.97 4.66
N ALA A 105 2.23 -2.80 3.89
CA ALA A 105 1.23 -1.78 4.19
C ALA A 105 0.51 -2.03 5.54
N ALA A 106 0.18 -3.29 5.84
CA ALA A 106 -0.40 -3.67 7.13
C ALA A 106 0.56 -3.43 8.30
N ALA A 107 1.81 -3.85 8.18
CA ALA A 107 2.81 -3.69 9.25
C ALA A 107 3.22 -2.22 9.46
N VAL A 108 3.32 -1.44 8.39
CA VAL A 108 3.72 -0.04 8.44
C VAL A 108 2.55 0.85 8.88
N SER A 109 1.40 0.75 8.23
CA SER A 109 0.30 1.72 8.41
C SER A 109 -0.93 1.16 9.12
N GLY A 110 -0.97 -0.14 9.42
CA GLY A 110 -2.11 -0.81 10.03
C GLY A 110 -3.28 -1.04 9.08
N ARG A 111 -3.11 -0.71 7.79
CA ARG A 111 -4.16 -0.81 6.76
C ARG A 111 -3.56 -1.14 5.41
N SER A 112 -3.98 -2.24 4.81
CA SER A 112 -3.48 -2.68 3.50
C SER A 112 -4.47 -2.47 2.34
N THR A 113 -5.64 -1.89 2.65
CA THR A 113 -6.80 -1.80 1.75
C THR A 113 -6.85 -0.58 0.85
N LEU A 114 -5.90 0.36 0.98
CA LEU A 114 -5.80 1.54 0.11
C LEU A 114 -5.12 1.15 -1.21
N ILE A 115 -5.87 0.46 -2.08
CA ILE A 115 -5.34 -0.17 -3.29
C ILE A 115 -5.93 0.51 -4.54
N VAL A 116 -5.07 0.79 -5.51
CA VAL A 116 -5.44 1.06 -6.89
C VAL A 116 -4.96 -0.10 -7.75
N GLN A 117 -5.88 -0.79 -8.42
CA GLN A 117 -5.55 -1.88 -9.34
C GLN A 117 -5.31 -1.32 -10.73
N GLY A 118 -4.15 -1.63 -11.29
CA GLY A 118 -3.75 -1.21 -12.63
C GLY A 118 -4.43 -2.05 -13.71
N THR A 119 -5.11 -1.37 -14.62
CA THR A 119 -5.73 -1.95 -15.82
C THR A 119 -5.65 -0.92 -16.95
N ALA A 120 -5.90 -1.36 -18.18
CA ALA A 120 -5.95 -0.46 -19.34
C ALA A 120 -7.08 0.59 -19.22
N GLY A 121 -8.09 0.35 -18.39
CA GLY A 121 -9.21 1.27 -18.14
C GLY A 121 -9.05 2.12 -16.88
N THR A 122 -7.92 2.06 -16.19
CA THR A 122 -7.68 2.87 -14.99
C THR A 122 -7.44 4.32 -15.40
N GLY A 123 -8.36 5.22 -15.02
CA GLY A 123 -8.24 6.67 -15.24
C GLY A 123 -7.48 7.40 -14.13
N GLU A 124 -7.20 8.70 -14.34
CA GLU A 124 -6.51 9.56 -13.38
C GLU A 124 -7.24 9.68 -12.04
N GLU A 125 -8.58 9.64 -12.05
CA GLU A 125 -9.43 9.73 -10.86
C GLU A 125 -9.16 8.62 -9.84
N ALA A 126 -8.65 7.47 -10.30
CA ALA A 126 -8.25 6.37 -9.42
C ALA A 126 -7.00 6.69 -8.60
N MET A 127 -6.13 7.59 -9.09
CA MET A 127 -4.93 8.07 -8.40
C MET A 127 -5.14 9.40 -7.70
N ARG A 128 -6.05 10.23 -8.21
CA ARG A 128 -6.28 11.60 -7.73
C ARG A 128 -7.49 11.64 -6.80
N TYR A 129 -8.65 11.97 -7.34
CA TYR A 129 -9.94 12.02 -6.66
C TYR A 129 -11.05 11.92 -7.70
N ASN A 130 -12.26 11.62 -7.24
CA ASN A 130 -13.47 11.60 -8.05
C ASN A 130 -14.47 12.63 -7.51
N TRP A 131 -15.60 12.78 -8.19
CA TRP A 131 -16.68 13.67 -7.79
C TRP A 131 -17.97 12.88 -7.53
N ASN A 132 -18.66 13.21 -6.45
CA ASN A 132 -20.06 12.88 -6.27
C ASN A 132 -20.87 13.76 -7.23
N TYR A 133 -21.23 13.21 -8.39
CA TYR A 133 -21.94 13.95 -9.44
C TYR A 133 -23.25 14.59 -8.97
N ALA A 134 -23.99 13.93 -8.08
CA ALA A 134 -25.23 14.49 -7.56
C ALA A 134 -24.97 15.78 -6.74
N GLN A 135 -23.94 15.75 -5.88
CA GLN A 135 -23.55 16.95 -5.13
C GLN A 135 -22.91 18.01 -6.02
N LEU A 136 -22.10 17.60 -7.01
CA LEU A 136 -21.47 18.50 -7.95
C LEU A 136 -22.51 19.27 -8.78
N ILE A 137 -23.57 18.61 -9.26
CA ILE A 137 -24.67 19.25 -9.99
C ILE A 137 -25.50 20.14 -9.05
N ALA A 138 -25.77 19.69 -7.82
CA ALA A 138 -26.63 20.42 -6.89
C ALA A 138 -25.96 21.65 -6.26
N LYS A 139 -24.66 21.58 -5.96
CA LYS A 139 -23.94 22.58 -5.16
C LYS A 139 -22.70 23.16 -5.85
N GLY A 140 -22.32 22.65 -7.02
CA GLY A 140 -21.05 22.97 -7.67
C GLY A 140 -19.84 22.27 -7.02
N PRO A 141 -18.62 22.54 -7.53
CA PRO A 141 -17.39 22.01 -6.96
C PRO A 141 -17.25 22.45 -5.50
N SER A 142 -17.14 21.47 -4.60
CA SER A 142 -16.97 21.71 -3.16
C SER A 142 -16.25 20.53 -2.50
N GLN A 143 -15.70 20.73 -1.31
CA GLN A 143 -15.06 19.65 -0.55
C GLN A 143 -16.02 18.50 -0.25
N GLU A 144 -17.31 18.80 -0.05
CA GLU A 144 -18.35 17.77 0.16
C GLU A 144 -18.54 16.87 -1.06
N ALA A 145 -18.48 17.47 -2.26
CA ALA A 145 -18.63 16.73 -3.50
C ALA A 145 -17.39 15.91 -3.87
N LEU A 146 -16.24 16.15 -3.24
CA LEU A 146 -15.00 15.48 -3.57
C LEU A 146 -14.93 14.09 -2.92
N ILE A 147 -14.63 13.08 -3.73
CA ILE A 147 -14.44 11.70 -3.28
C ILE A 147 -12.94 11.38 -3.36
N ALA A 148 -12.30 11.24 -2.20
CA ALA A 148 -10.88 10.90 -2.14
C ALA A 148 -10.62 9.51 -2.75
N SER A 149 -9.61 9.43 -3.63
CA SER A 149 -9.07 8.15 -4.09
C SER A 149 -8.31 7.43 -2.96
N PRO A 150 -7.95 6.15 -3.11
CA PRO A 150 -7.08 5.47 -2.15
C PRO A 150 -5.75 6.19 -1.90
N VAL A 151 -5.16 6.78 -2.94
CA VAL A 151 -3.89 7.54 -2.83
C VAL A 151 -4.11 8.84 -2.08
N MET A 152 -5.15 9.62 -2.41
CA MET A 152 -5.46 10.86 -1.69
C MET A 152 -5.83 10.59 -0.23
N HIS A 153 -6.59 9.52 0.05
CA HIS A 153 -6.89 9.11 1.41
C HIS A 153 -5.61 8.75 2.18
N ALA A 154 -4.67 8.04 1.56
CA ALA A 154 -3.37 7.75 2.17
C ALA A 154 -2.55 9.02 2.44
N MET A 155 -2.57 9.99 1.51
CA MET A 155 -1.94 11.30 1.71
C MET A 155 -2.55 12.05 2.90
N GLN A 156 -3.88 12.12 2.97
CA GLN A 156 -4.59 12.83 4.04
C GLN A 156 -4.34 12.25 5.44
N HIS A 157 -4.01 10.97 5.55
CA HIS A 157 -3.90 10.27 6.84
C HIS A 157 -2.48 9.75 7.14
N GLY A 158 -1.51 10.01 6.27
CA GLY A 158 -0.14 9.55 6.45
C GLY A 158 0.00 8.02 6.40
N LEU A 159 -0.70 7.37 5.47
CA LEU A 159 -0.76 5.91 5.33
C LEU A 159 -0.04 5.43 4.06
N VAL A 160 0.09 4.11 3.92
CA VAL A 160 0.63 3.50 2.69
C VAL A 160 -0.48 3.29 1.67
N ALA A 161 -0.34 3.87 0.49
CA ALA A 161 -1.12 3.52 -0.69
C ALA A 161 -0.43 2.42 -1.49
N ARG A 162 -1.22 1.55 -2.13
CA ARG A 162 -0.73 0.45 -2.97
C ARG A 162 -1.23 0.63 -4.39
N VAL A 163 -0.31 0.61 -5.36
CA VAL A 163 -0.64 0.63 -6.79
C VAL A 163 -0.21 -0.70 -7.40
N GLU A 164 -1.16 -1.59 -7.56
CA GLU A 164 -0.90 -2.94 -8.07
C GLU A 164 -0.93 -2.95 -9.60
N GLU A 165 -0.05 -3.73 -10.24
CA GLU A 165 0.04 -3.80 -11.71
C GLU A 165 0.23 -2.43 -12.39
N LEU A 166 1.11 -1.58 -11.85
CA LEU A 166 1.34 -0.20 -12.32
C LEU A 166 1.57 -0.11 -13.84
N THR A 167 2.30 -1.06 -14.42
CA THR A 167 2.60 -1.06 -15.87
C THR A 167 1.39 -1.38 -16.75
N ARG A 168 0.25 -1.81 -16.19
CA ARG A 168 -1.01 -1.98 -16.95
C ARG A 168 -1.83 -0.70 -17.05
N ILE A 169 -1.51 0.31 -16.25
CA ILE A 169 -2.13 1.63 -16.32
C ILE A 169 -1.62 2.38 -17.56
N PRO A 170 -2.45 3.12 -18.30
CA PRO A 170 -2.01 4.02 -19.37
C PRO A 170 -0.87 4.96 -18.93
N ALA A 171 0.10 5.21 -19.81
CA ALA A 171 1.32 5.94 -19.45
C ALA A 171 1.05 7.39 -18.99
N ASP A 172 0.09 8.05 -19.62
CA ASP A 172 -0.41 9.38 -19.23
C ASP A 172 -1.00 9.37 -17.81
N VAL A 173 -1.79 8.34 -17.48
CA VAL A 173 -2.34 8.18 -16.12
C VAL A 173 -1.24 7.86 -15.10
N GLN A 174 -0.22 7.09 -15.45
CA GLN A 174 0.92 6.83 -14.55
C GLN A 174 1.66 8.12 -14.16
N ASP A 175 1.76 9.08 -15.09
CA ASP A 175 2.49 10.33 -14.87
C ASP A 175 1.81 11.24 -13.82
N THR A 176 0.55 10.99 -13.46
CA THR A 176 -0.10 11.64 -12.30
C THR A 176 0.67 11.42 -11.00
N LEU A 177 1.39 10.29 -10.88
CA LEU A 177 2.21 9.97 -9.71
C LEU A 177 3.47 10.85 -9.63
N ILE A 178 3.92 11.51 -10.69
CA ILE A 178 5.14 12.31 -10.67
C ILE A 178 5.04 13.44 -9.64
N THR A 179 3.96 14.23 -9.69
CA THR A 179 3.73 15.34 -8.75
C THR A 179 3.49 14.81 -7.34
N ILE A 180 2.67 13.77 -7.21
CA ILE A 180 2.35 13.13 -5.92
C ILE A 180 3.62 12.63 -5.21
N LEU A 181 4.55 12.01 -5.95
CA LEU A 181 5.77 11.46 -5.37
C LEU A 181 6.89 12.48 -5.18
N SER A 182 6.92 13.55 -6.00
CA SER A 182 7.96 14.59 -5.93
C SER A 182 7.62 15.65 -4.88
N GLU A 183 6.44 16.24 -5.00
CA GLU A 183 6.02 17.38 -4.18
C GLU A 183 5.23 16.95 -2.94
N LYS A 184 4.83 15.66 -2.87
CA LYS A 184 3.93 15.15 -1.82
C LYS A 184 2.63 15.97 -1.73
N ALA A 185 2.19 16.50 -2.87
CA ALA A 185 1.01 17.32 -3.02
C ALA A 185 0.15 16.84 -4.20
N LEU A 186 -1.17 17.00 -4.06
CA LEU A 186 -2.16 16.66 -5.07
C LEU A 186 -3.05 17.89 -5.30
N PRO A 187 -2.84 18.62 -6.41
CA PRO A 187 -3.68 19.78 -6.75
C PRO A 187 -5.13 19.40 -7.01
N ILE A 188 -6.04 20.26 -6.54
CA ILE A 188 -7.49 20.20 -6.74
C ILE A 188 -7.92 21.53 -7.40
N PRO A 189 -7.67 21.70 -8.72
CA PRO A 189 -7.82 22.99 -9.39
C PRO A 189 -9.23 23.55 -9.31
N GLU A 190 -10.25 22.68 -9.35
CA GLU A 190 -11.66 23.07 -9.28
C GLU A 190 -12.02 23.79 -7.97
N LEU A 191 -11.21 23.61 -6.92
CA LEU A 191 -11.38 24.23 -5.61
C LEU A 191 -10.29 25.28 -5.30
N ASN A 192 -9.38 25.57 -6.24
CA ASN A 192 -8.19 26.42 -6.01
C ASN A 192 -7.40 26.03 -4.75
N THR A 193 -7.23 24.72 -4.54
CA THR A 193 -6.54 24.18 -3.36
C THR A 193 -5.74 22.94 -3.72
N GLU A 194 -5.10 22.33 -2.74
CA GLU A 194 -4.36 21.09 -2.88
C GLU A 194 -4.49 20.23 -1.62
N CYS A 195 -4.26 18.92 -1.76
CA CYS A 195 -4.02 18.03 -0.65
C CYS A 195 -2.51 17.83 -0.49
N GLN A 196 -1.95 18.31 0.62
CA GLN A 196 -0.58 17.95 1.01
C GLN A 196 -0.60 16.67 1.83
N ALA A 197 0.38 15.78 1.58
CA ALA A 197 0.48 14.53 2.29
C ALA A 197 0.97 14.75 3.73
N GLN A 198 0.28 14.13 4.68
CA GLN A 198 0.76 14.02 6.06
C GLN A 198 1.99 13.11 6.13
N LYS A 199 2.85 13.35 7.12
CA LYS A 199 4.02 12.50 7.38
C LYS A 199 3.61 11.04 7.52
N GLY A 200 4.44 10.12 7.04
CA GLY A 200 4.12 8.69 6.98
C GLY A 200 3.39 8.24 5.72
N PHE A 201 2.89 9.17 4.89
CA PHE A 201 2.40 8.82 3.56
C PHE A 201 3.52 8.21 2.71
N ASN A 202 3.26 7.03 2.16
CA ASN A 202 4.14 6.43 1.18
C ASN A 202 3.36 5.58 0.16
N LEU A 203 4.03 5.17 -0.92
CA LEU A 203 3.43 4.42 -2.01
C LEU A 203 4.25 3.17 -2.32
N ILE A 204 3.59 2.03 -2.36
CA ILE A 204 4.14 0.76 -2.85
C ILE A 204 3.48 0.45 -4.19
N ALA A 205 4.26 0.38 -5.25
CA ALA A 205 3.81 -0.06 -6.55
C ALA A 205 4.30 -1.49 -6.85
N THR A 206 3.50 -2.26 -7.59
CA THR A 206 3.94 -3.54 -8.14
C THR A 206 3.93 -3.50 -9.66
N ALA A 207 4.90 -4.14 -10.30
CA ALA A 207 4.92 -4.28 -11.76
C ALA A 207 5.61 -5.57 -12.20
N ASN A 208 5.21 -6.08 -13.37
CA ASN A 208 5.78 -7.27 -13.97
C ASN A 208 6.90 -6.93 -14.95
N ASN A 209 7.96 -7.75 -14.96
CA ASN A 209 8.92 -7.72 -16.06
C ASN A 209 8.37 -8.63 -17.19
N ARG A 210 8.39 -8.14 -18.43
CA ARG A 210 8.13 -8.90 -19.68
C ARG A 210 6.69 -9.22 -20.11
N ASP A 211 5.66 -8.58 -19.55
CA ASP A 211 4.32 -8.74 -20.15
C ASP A 211 4.24 -8.03 -21.52
N LYS A 212 3.72 -8.71 -22.54
CA LYS A 212 3.36 -8.08 -23.82
C LYS A 212 2.09 -7.26 -23.59
N GLY A 213 2.09 -5.98 -23.98
CA GLY A 213 0.92 -5.10 -23.80
C GLY A 213 0.90 -4.31 -22.48
N VAL A 214 2.07 -4.11 -21.85
CA VAL A 214 2.22 -3.20 -20.71
C VAL A 214 2.95 -1.93 -21.11
N ASN A 215 2.61 -0.82 -20.46
CA ASN A 215 3.26 0.47 -20.64
C ASN A 215 4.58 0.50 -19.89
N GLU A 216 5.64 0.93 -20.57
CA GLU A 216 6.93 1.17 -19.91
C GLU A 216 6.86 2.39 -18.99
N LEU A 217 7.37 2.27 -17.76
CA LEU A 217 7.48 3.41 -16.88
C LEU A 217 8.44 4.44 -17.49
N SER A 218 8.00 5.71 -17.55
CA SER A 218 8.82 6.84 -17.99
C SER A 218 10.09 6.96 -17.13
N SER A 219 11.17 7.50 -17.71
CA SER A 219 12.44 7.69 -16.96
C SER A 219 12.25 8.64 -15.76
N ALA A 220 11.35 9.62 -15.90
CA ALA A 220 10.95 10.52 -14.84
C ALA A 220 10.32 9.76 -13.67
N LEU A 221 9.33 8.90 -13.96
CA LEU A 221 8.63 8.12 -12.94
C LEU A 221 9.55 7.06 -12.31
N LYS A 222 10.34 6.32 -13.09
CA LYS A 222 11.32 5.33 -12.59
C LYS A 222 12.24 5.91 -11.52
N ARG A 223 12.71 7.16 -11.67
CA ARG A 223 13.60 7.84 -10.71
C ARG A 223 12.93 8.21 -9.38
N ARG A 224 11.59 8.17 -9.30
CA ARG A 224 10.82 8.43 -8.07
C ARG A 224 10.56 7.17 -7.24
N PHE A 225 10.85 6.00 -7.80
CA PHE A 225 10.81 4.73 -7.08
C PHE A 225 12.21 4.25 -6.74
N ASN A 226 12.36 3.63 -5.56
CA ASN A 226 13.41 2.65 -5.36
C ASN A 226 12.88 1.27 -5.75
N THR A 227 13.62 0.53 -6.57
CA THR A 227 13.15 -0.73 -7.14
C THR A 227 13.76 -1.92 -6.40
N VAL A 228 12.90 -2.82 -5.93
CA VAL A 228 13.29 -4.12 -5.37
C VAL A 228 12.80 -5.20 -6.33
N ILE A 229 13.74 -5.96 -6.90
CA ILE A 229 13.44 -7.03 -7.83
C ILE A 229 13.26 -8.33 -7.04
N LEU A 230 12.03 -8.85 -7.00
CA LEU A 230 11.70 -10.13 -6.38
C LEU A 230 11.97 -11.28 -7.39
N PRO A 231 12.89 -12.20 -7.07
CA PRO A 231 13.19 -13.34 -7.92
C PRO A 231 12.06 -14.40 -7.86
N ILE A 232 12.10 -15.35 -8.79
CA ILE A 232 11.32 -16.59 -8.66
C ILE A 232 11.85 -17.35 -7.43
N PRO A 233 11.00 -18.00 -6.61
CA PRO A 233 11.46 -18.88 -5.54
C PRO A 233 12.38 -19.96 -6.09
N ASP A 234 13.53 -20.18 -5.43
CA ASP A 234 14.51 -21.20 -5.84
C ASP A 234 13.97 -22.63 -5.61
N THR A 235 12.98 -22.79 -4.72
CA THR A 235 12.25 -24.04 -4.44
C THR A 235 10.78 -23.74 -4.15
N LEU A 236 9.89 -24.61 -4.62
CA LEU A 236 8.45 -24.61 -4.27
C LEU A 236 8.21 -25.29 -2.91
#